data_AF-A0A3S3P445-F1
#
_entry.id   AF-A0A3S3P445-F1
#
_cell.length_a   1.000
_cell.length_b   1.000
_cell.length_c   1.000
_cell.angle_alpha   90.00
_cell.angle_beta   90.00
_cell.angle_gamma   90.00
#
_symmetry.space_group_name_H-M   'P 1'
#
loop_
_entity.id
_entity.type
_entity.pdbx_description
1 polymer ?
#
loop_
_entity_poly.entity_id
_entity_poly.type
_entity_poly.pdbx_seq_one_letter_code
_entity_poly.pdbx_strand_id
1 'polypeptide(L)'
;MSETECKSSSGLSAGGCESYASHAVCCIYVSSCGDLAKNNVTYFVNPNGPLGFSEPSTCTLRVNKIEKDICQFRLDFEDFRIVGPQVGDAPFRYHPATSRSPSILGALNRHSNCKDDVFTVYHGNRNHPIPIICGTNTGQHMYIPVDKTDHDSVAITFLTGINDFKRFWRIKISQFSCKDVDLLAPQGCLQYHTTPRGTITSFNYEGDHYLQNIDYSICIYRPKDMCFLSFQRNPPPVNATTNTNADVEAATFNGKNSSSLSKILSNANGTIVEARTIIHDTCRNAGYWITWPGTDRICSEDIETLNIPVTISTSAPQIIHFFSSPWDENRKETRGAYQGFSLNYTHLPCTHGYF
;
A
#
# COMPACT_ATOMS: atom_id res chain seq x y z
N MET A 1 30.33 2.57 -9.79
CA MET A 1 30.93 3.07 -11.04
C MET A 1 31.61 4.40 -10.77
N SER A 2 32.54 4.83 -11.61
CA SER A 2 33.15 6.17 -11.51
C SER A 2 32.14 7.26 -11.89
N GLU A 3 32.43 8.51 -11.49
CA GLU A 3 31.59 9.65 -11.87
C GLU A 3 31.51 9.86 -13.39
N THR A 4 32.63 9.64 -14.09
CA THR A 4 32.71 9.76 -15.55
C THR A 4 31.85 8.71 -16.24
N GLU A 5 31.91 7.45 -15.78
CA GLU A 5 31.04 6.39 -16.29
C GLU A 5 29.56 6.72 -16.07
N CYS A 6 29.20 7.20 -14.88
CA CYS A 6 27.83 7.59 -14.58
C CYS A 6 27.31 8.70 -15.51
N LYS A 7 28.12 9.75 -15.73
CA LYS A 7 27.76 10.82 -16.67
C LYS A 7 27.66 10.30 -18.11
N SER A 8 28.56 9.39 -18.50
CA SER A 8 28.55 8.80 -19.84
C SER A 8 27.31 7.93 -20.12
N SER A 9 26.71 7.33 -19.10
CA SER A 9 25.45 6.60 -19.20
C SER A 9 24.21 7.49 -19.04
N SER A 10 24.37 8.83 -19.05
CA SER A 10 23.31 9.81 -18.78
C SER A 10 22.72 9.73 -17.37
N GLY A 11 23.49 9.20 -16.43
CA GLY A 11 23.15 9.19 -15.01
C GLY A 11 23.65 10.44 -14.29
N LEU A 12 23.14 10.61 -13.07
CA LEU A 12 23.53 11.66 -12.12
C LEU A 12 24.28 11.03 -10.96
N SER A 13 25.39 11.65 -10.56
CA SER A 13 26.13 11.25 -9.37
C SER A 13 25.39 11.69 -8.12
N ALA A 14 24.94 10.74 -7.30
CA ALA A 14 24.23 10.99 -6.04
C ALA A 14 25.18 10.90 -4.82
N GLY A 15 26.47 11.16 -5.01
CA GLY A 15 27.49 11.09 -3.96
C GLY A 15 28.32 9.81 -4.02
N GLY A 16 29.29 9.68 -3.11
CA GLY A 16 30.16 8.51 -3.00
C GLY A 16 29.38 7.29 -2.48
N CYS A 17 29.65 6.10 -3.02
CA CYS A 17 29.09 4.88 -2.46
C CYS A 17 29.95 4.38 -1.28
N GLU A 18 29.36 4.22 -0.11
CA GLU A 18 30.06 3.79 1.12
C GLU A 18 30.75 2.42 1.00
N SER A 19 30.35 1.60 0.01
CA SER A 19 30.71 0.18 -0.06
C SER A 19 31.89 -0.16 -0.99
N TYR A 20 32.38 0.77 -1.82
CA TYR A 20 33.47 0.50 -2.78
C TYR A 20 34.32 1.74 -3.02
N ALA A 21 35.64 1.54 -3.15
CA ALA A 21 36.70 2.45 -3.61
C ALA A 21 36.46 3.96 -3.49
N SER A 22 37.41 4.72 -2.96
CA SER A 22 37.35 6.20 -2.72
C SER A 22 36.90 7.10 -3.89
N HIS A 23 36.67 6.56 -5.09
CA HIS A 23 36.23 7.26 -6.29
C HIS A 23 34.92 6.71 -6.91
N ALA A 24 34.25 5.73 -6.28
CA ALA A 24 32.98 5.21 -6.78
C ALA A 24 31.81 6.10 -6.36
N VAL A 25 30.91 6.38 -7.31
CA VAL A 25 29.68 7.15 -7.07
C VAL A 25 28.44 6.28 -7.20
N CYS A 26 27.39 6.69 -6.49
CA CYS A 26 26.08 6.09 -6.59
C CYS A 26 25.33 6.76 -7.73
N CYS A 27 25.33 6.09 -8.88
CA CYS A 27 24.74 6.61 -10.11
C CYS A 27 23.24 6.35 -10.14
N ILE A 28 22.46 7.41 -10.33
CA ILE A 28 21.01 7.34 -10.45
C ILE A 28 20.56 7.85 -11.81
N TYR A 29 19.41 7.39 -12.28
CA TYR A 29 18.82 7.86 -13.53
C TYR A 29 17.49 8.53 -13.23
N VAL A 30 17.14 9.58 -13.97
CA VAL A 30 15.87 10.28 -13.81
C VAL A 30 15.16 10.24 -15.16
N SER A 31 13.89 9.84 -15.14
CA SER A 31 13.04 9.76 -16.32
C SER A 31 11.68 10.35 -16.02
N SER A 32 11.02 10.86 -17.05
CA SER A 32 9.67 11.43 -16.95
C SER A 32 8.76 10.85 -18.04
N CYS A 33 7.63 11.50 -18.27
CA CYS A 33 6.60 11.03 -19.19
C CYS A 33 7.13 10.88 -20.61
N GLY A 34 6.82 9.76 -21.25
CA GLY A 34 7.21 9.46 -22.63
C GLY A 34 8.58 8.80 -22.76
N ASP A 35 9.39 8.78 -21.69
CA ASP A 35 10.72 8.19 -21.71
C ASP A 35 10.69 6.66 -21.72
N LEU A 36 11.87 6.09 -22.02
CA LEU A 36 12.17 4.68 -21.90
C LEU A 36 13.34 4.49 -20.92
N ALA A 37 13.03 4.00 -19.73
CA ALA A 37 14.04 3.65 -18.73
C ALA A 37 14.74 2.34 -19.11
N LYS A 38 16.08 2.40 -19.19
CA LYS A 38 16.94 1.25 -19.57
C LYS A 38 17.98 0.89 -18.53
N ASN A 39 18.02 1.62 -17.41
CA ASN A 39 19.02 1.45 -16.37
C ASN A 39 18.34 1.09 -15.03
N ASN A 40 19.08 0.37 -14.19
CA ASN A 40 18.63 0.08 -12.83
C ASN A 40 18.67 1.35 -11.98
N VAL A 41 17.85 1.42 -10.93
CA VAL A 41 17.77 2.59 -10.04
C VAL A 41 17.37 3.85 -10.83
N THR A 42 16.26 3.74 -11.57
CA THR A 42 15.66 4.87 -12.29
C THR A 42 14.57 5.51 -11.46
N TYR A 43 14.59 6.82 -11.36
CA TYR A 43 13.59 7.65 -10.71
C TYR A 43 12.59 8.15 -11.74
N PHE A 44 11.33 7.71 -11.62
CA PHE A 44 10.23 8.26 -12.38
C PHE A 44 9.66 9.48 -11.67
N VAL A 45 9.81 10.65 -12.29
CA VAL A 45 9.37 11.93 -11.73
C VAL A 45 8.30 12.60 -12.59
N ASN A 46 7.45 13.40 -11.95
CA ASN A 46 6.49 14.21 -12.68
C ASN A 46 7.16 15.22 -13.62
N PRO A 47 6.47 15.66 -14.70
CA PRO A 47 6.97 16.73 -15.55
C PRO A 47 7.33 17.95 -14.71
N ASN A 48 8.51 18.51 -14.97
CA ASN A 48 9.08 19.63 -14.23
C ASN A 48 9.34 19.35 -12.73
N GLY A 49 9.43 18.07 -12.35
CA GLY A 49 9.83 17.65 -11.01
C GLY A 49 11.15 18.33 -10.59
N PRO A 50 11.28 18.77 -9.32
CA PRO A 50 10.44 18.46 -8.16
C PRO A 50 9.22 19.40 -7.97
N LEU A 51 8.91 20.27 -8.94
CA LEU A 51 7.75 21.16 -8.83
C LEU A 51 6.44 20.38 -8.98
N GLY A 52 5.35 20.87 -8.39
CA GLY A 52 4.05 20.21 -8.48
C GLY A 52 3.44 20.28 -9.89
N PHE A 53 2.93 19.16 -10.38
CA PHE A 53 2.28 19.01 -11.69
C PHE A 53 0.77 19.22 -11.59
N SER A 54 0.19 20.08 -12.44
CA SER A 54 -1.27 20.38 -12.41
C SER A 54 -2.00 20.10 -13.71
N GLU A 55 -1.28 19.80 -14.80
CA GLU A 55 -1.92 19.64 -16.10
C GLU A 55 -2.62 18.28 -16.21
N PRO A 56 -3.77 18.20 -16.90
CA PRO A 56 -4.35 16.92 -17.29
C PRO A 56 -3.45 16.25 -18.34
N SER A 57 -3.10 14.99 -18.13
CA SER A 57 -2.17 14.27 -19.02
C SER A 57 -2.22 12.76 -18.82
N THR A 58 -1.83 12.03 -19.87
CA THR A 58 -1.41 10.63 -19.76
C THR A 58 0.11 10.59 -19.70
N CYS A 59 0.65 10.41 -18.51
CA CYS A 59 2.08 10.31 -18.27
C CYS A 59 2.49 8.85 -18.10
N THR A 60 3.09 8.28 -19.14
CA THR A 60 3.61 6.90 -19.10
C THR A 60 5.12 6.87 -19.15
N LEU A 61 5.74 6.10 -18.26
CA LEU A 61 7.13 5.65 -18.38
C LEU A 61 7.14 4.17 -18.76
N ARG A 62 7.89 3.82 -19.81
CA ARG A 62 8.20 2.41 -20.11
C ARG A 62 9.53 2.04 -19.49
N VAL A 63 9.60 0.87 -18.87
CA VAL A 63 10.82 0.35 -18.24
C VAL A 63 11.17 -0.97 -18.90
N ASN A 64 12.32 -1.01 -19.55
CA ASN A 64 12.89 -2.25 -20.09
C ASN A 64 13.77 -2.91 -19.03
N LYS A 65 13.83 -4.24 -19.11
CA LYS A 65 14.80 -5.00 -18.34
C LYS A 65 16.22 -4.59 -18.74
N ILE A 66 17.09 -4.46 -17.74
CA ILE A 66 18.53 -4.31 -17.97
C ILE A 66 19.15 -5.62 -18.50
N GLU A 67 18.59 -6.76 -18.12
CA GLU A 67 19.10 -8.10 -18.43
C GLU A 67 17.96 -9.11 -18.53
N LYS A 68 18.18 -10.22 -19.25
CA LYS A 68 17.14 -11.26 -19.44
C LYS A 68 16.72 -11.96 -18.14
N ASP A 69 17.61 -12.02 -17.16
CA ASP A 69 17.40 -12.71 -15.88
C ASP A 69 16.70 -11.82 -14.83
N ILE A 70 16.23 -10.64 -15.21
CA ILE A 70 15.34 -9.85 -14.35
C ILE A 70 13.96 -10.52 -14.29
N CYS A 71 13.50 -10.86 -13.08
CA CYS A 71 12.15 -11.39 -12.86
C CYS A 71 11.29 -10.57 -11.91
N GLN A 72 11.80 -9.47 -11.36
CA GLN A 72 10.99 -8.60 -10.52
C GLN A 72 11.45 -7.15 -10.59
N PHE A 73 10.49 -6.24 -10.65
CA PHE A 73 10.70 -4.83 -10.40
C PHE A 73 10.18 -4.48 -9.01
N ARG A 74 10.82 -3.52 -8.34
CA ARG A 74 10.31 -2.87 -7.14
C ARG A 74 10.15 -1.38 -7.40
N LEU A 75 8.96 -0.89 -7.10
CA LEU A 75 8.60 0.52 -7.15
C LEU A 75 8.55 1.03 -5.71
N ASP A 76 9.46 1.91 -5.31
CA ASP A 76 9.40 2.61 -4.02
C ASP A 76 8.85 4.02 -4.23
N PHE A 77 7.75 4.35 -3.55
CA PHE A 77 7.06 5.64 -3.67
C PHE A 77 7.70 6.66 -2.73
N GLU A 78 8.82 7.27 -3.14
CA GLU A 78 9.51 8.30 -2.33
C GLU A 78 8.68 9.59 -2.18
N ASP A 79 7.94 9.98 -3.22
CA ASP A 79 6.81 10.92 -3.12
C ASP A 79 5.72 10.39 -4.05
N PHE A 80 4.49 10.30 -3.55
CA PHE A 80 3.32 9.92 -4.34
C PHE A 80 2.11 10.60 -3.72
N ARG A 81 1.70 11.70 -4.32
CA ARG A 81 0.52 12.48 -3.96
C ARG A 81 -0.18 12.92 -5.23
N ILE A 82 -1.27 12.25 -5.55
CA ILE A 82 -2.21 12.64 -6.61
C ILE A 82 -3.60 12.81 -6.00
N VAL A 83 -4.58 13.29 -6.76
CA VAL A 83 -5.95 13.42 -6.23
C VAL A 83 -6.45 12.07 -5.73
N GLY A 84 -6.99 12.07 -4.52
CA GLY A 84 -7.52 10.88 -3.86
C GLY A 84 -8.78 10.32 -4.51
N PRO A 85 -9.28 9.19 -3.99
CA PRO A 85 -10.55 8.66 -4.42
C PRO A 85 -11.67 9.66 -4.12
N GLN A 86 -12.68 9.69 -4.99
CA GLN A 86 -13.85 10.52 -4.76
C GLN A 86 -14.69 9.90 -3.65
N VAL A 87 -15.20 10.74 -2.75
CA VAL A 87 -16.25 10.36 -1.80
C VAL A 87 -17.51 10.89 -2.41
N GLY A 88 -18.46 10.04 -2.76
CA GLY A 88 -19.73 10.54 -3.29
C GLY A 88 -20.35 11.48 -2.27
N ASP A 89 -20.73 12.67 -2.71
CA ASP A 89 -21.66 13.48 -1.95
C ASP A 89 -22.96 12.67 -1.86
N ALA A 90 -23.27 12.11 -0.69
CA ALA A 90 -24.63 11.67 -0.38
C ALA A 90 -25.61 12.82 -0.69
N PRO A 91 -26.90 12.55 -1.00
CA PRO A 91 -27.74 13.42 -1.80
C PRO A 91 -28.09 14.70 -1.05
N PHE A 92 -27.26 15.73 -1.17
CA PHE A 92 -27.64 17.09 -0.81
C PHE A 92 -27.08 18.07 -1.83
N ARG A 93 -27.96 18.41 -2.77
CA ARG A 93 -27.88 19.51 -3.73
C ARG A 93 -26.76 19.36 -4.76
N TYR A 94 -27.22 19.01 -5.96
CA TYR A 94 -26.83 19.70 -7.20
C TYR A 94 -26.03 20.99 -6.93
N HIS A 95 -24.70 20.89 -6.95
CA HIS A 95 -23.83 22.02 -7.23
C HIS A 95 -23.57 22.00 -8.74
N PRO A 96 -24.18 22.90 -9.52
CA PRO A 96 -23.85 23.03 -10.92
C PRO A 96 -22.47 23.66 -11.07
N ALA A 97 -21.68 23.11 -12.00
CA ALA A 97 -20.44 23.67 -12.56
C ALA A 97 -19.31 23.94 -11.56
N THR A 98 -18.32 23.05 -11.43
CA THR A 98 -17.03 23.32 -12.11
C THR A 98 -16.13 22.10 -12.33
N SER A 99 -16.49 20.87 -11.93
CA SER A 99 -15.68 19.69 -12.28
C SER A 99 -16.00 19.18 -13.69
N ARG A 100 -15.26 19.67 -14.68
CA ARG A 100 -15.25 19.16 -16.07
C ARG A 100 -14.36 17.91 -16.21
N SER A 101 -14.26 17.07 -15.18
CA SER A 101 -13.47 15.84 -15.25
C SER A 101 -14.23 14.81 -16.09
N PRO A 102 -13.71 14.40 -17.26
CA PRO A 102 -14.35 13.35 -18.07
C PRO A 102 -14.40 12.07 -17.23
N SER A 103 -15.53 11.38 -17.23
CA SER A 103 -15.61 10.03 -16.68
C SER A 103 -14.73 9.09 -17.52
N ILE A 104 -13.43 8.99 -17.22
CA ILE A 104 -12.46 8.26 -18.06
C ILE A 104 -12.74 6.73 -18.06
N LEU A 105 -13.55 6.19 -17.14
CA LEU A 105 -13.73 4.74 -16.97
C LEU A 105 -15.17 4.26 -16.70
N GLY A 106 -16.22 5.04 -17.02
CA GLY A 106 -17.60 4.54 -16.96
C GLY A 106 -18.11 4.09 -15.57
N ALA A 107 -17.45 4.49 -14.48
CA ALA A 107 -17.87 4.13 -13.12
C ALA A 107 -19.15 4.89 -12.72
N LEU A 108 -20.25 4.15 -12.57
CA LEU A 108 -21.55 4.66 -12.10
C LEU A 108 -21.58 4.93 -10.58
N ASN A 109 -20.61 4.43 -9.80
CA ASN A 109 -20.55 4.57 -8.34
C ASN A 109 -19.47 5.58 -7.93
N ARG A 110 -19.81 6.56 -7.09
CA ARG A 110 -18.99 7.77 -6.85
C ARG A 110 -18.04 7.72 -5.65
N HIS A 111 -18.09 6.66 -4.86
CA HIS A 111 -17.37 6.59 -3.59
C HIS A 111 -16.09 5.73 -3.72
N SER A 112 -15.03 6.10 -3.01
CA SER A 112 -13.76 5.38 -2.87
C SER A 112 -13.04 5.03 -4.20
N ASN A 113 -13.45 5.64 -5.32
CA ASN A 113 -12.92 5.40 -6.66
C ASN A 113 -11.92 6.47 -7.11
N CYS A 114 -10.82 6.02 -7.72
CA CYS A 114 -9.86 6.88 -8.42
C CYS A 114 -10.44 7.40 -9.74
N LYS A 115 -11.08 8.58 -9.69
CA LYS A 115 -11.75 9.19 -10.86
C LYS A 115 -10.93 10.27 -11.52
N ASP A 116 -10.46 11.24 -10.72
CA ASP A 116 -9.75 12.41 -11.25
C ASP A 116 -8.33 12.04 -11.62
N ASP A 117 -7.64 11.34 -10.72
CA ASP A 117 -6.29 10.85 -10.97
C ASP A 117 -6.23 9.34 -10.75
N VAL A 118 -5.43 8.68 -11.58
CA VAL A 118 -5.27 7.23 -11.60
C VAL A 118 -3.80 6.90 -11.80
N PHE A 119 -3.27 6.00 -10.98
CA PHE A 119 -1.99 5.34 -11.22
C PHE A 119 -2.23 3.87 -11.56
N THR A 120 -1.57 3.42 -12.62
CA THR A 120 -1.65 2.04 -13.10
C THR A 120 -0.25 1.51 -13.43
N VAL A 121 -0.07 0.21 -13.24
CA VAL A 121 1.12 -0.52 -13.67
C VAL A 121 0.68 -1.67 -14.56
N TYR A 122 1.15 -1.68 -15.79
CA TYR A 122 0.91 -2.75 -16.75
C TYR A 122 2.18 -3.58 -16.96
N HIS A 123 2.02 -4.91 -16.97
CA HIS A 123 3.08 -5.87 -17.26
C HIS A 123 2.50 -7.12 -17.94
N GLY A 124 3.36 -8.02 -18.43
CA GLY A 124 2.96 -9.17 -19.25
C GLY A 124 2.19 -10.26 -18.49
N ASN A 125 2.38 -10.40 -17.18
CA ASN A 125 1.82 -11.51 -16.41
C ASN A 125 0.40 -11.18 -15.89
N ARG A 126 -0.60 -11.64 -16.64
CA ARG A 126 -2.03 -11.42 -16.34
C ARG A 126 -2.54 -12.13 -15.08
N ASN A 127 -1.80 -13.09 -14.55
CA ASN A 127 -2.19 -13.81 -13.32
C ASN A 127 -1.81 -13.03 -12.05
N HIS A 128 -1.13 -11.90 -12.19
CA HIS A 128 -0.78 -11.01 -11.09
C HIS A 128 -1.27 -9.59 -11.39
N PRO A 129 -2.59 -9.34 -11.29
CA PRO A 129 -3.16 -8.02 -11.53
C PRO A 129 -2.64 -7.02 -10.49
N ILE A 130 -2.24 -5.84 -10.95
CA ILE A 130 -1.84 -4.73 -10.07
C ILE A 130 -3.06 -3.81 -9.89
N PRO A 131 -3.47 -3.50 -8.65
CA PRO A 131 -4.61 -2.64 -8.42
C PRO A 131 -4.36 -1.22 -8.94
N ILE A 132 -5.44 -0.58 -9.37
CA ILE A 132 -5.44 0.85 -9.68
C ILE A 132 -5.42 1.61 -8.34
N ILE A 133 -4.50 2.56 -8.19
CA ILE A 133 -4.43 3.38 -6.97
C ILE A 133 -4.39 4.88 -7.26
N CYS A 134 -4.71 5.68 -6.25
CA CYS A 134 -4.65 7.14 -6.26
C CYS A 134 -4.49 7.68 -4.83
N GLY A 135 -4.45 9.01 -4.69
CA GLY A 135 -4.24 9.67 -3.41
C GLY A 135 -2.79 9.69 -2.92
N THR A 136 -2.61 9.58 -1.60
CA THR A 136 -1.30 9.68 -0.92
C THR A 136 -0.76 8.30 -0.58
N ASN A 137 0.34 7.92 -1.25
CA ASN A 137 0.99 6.61 -1.08
C ASN A 137 2.49 6.74 -0.80
N THR A 138 2.97 7.94 -0.46
CA THR A 138 4.36 8.17 -0.07
C THR A 138 4.81 7.21 1.03
N GLY A 139 6.00 6.62 0.87
CA GLY A 139 6.57 5.63 1.78
C GLY A 139 6.13 4.19 1.54
N GLN A 140 5.16 3.95 0.63
CA GLN A 140 4.75 2.61 0.24
C GLN A 140 5.54 2.09 -0.97
N HIS A 141 5.34 0.82 -1.32
CA HIS A 141 6.01 0.19 -2.45
C HIS A 141 5.14 -0.87 -3.14
N MET A 142 5.58 -1.30 -4.32
CA MET A 142 5.02 -2.43 -5.07
C MET A 142 6.12 -3.32 -5.65
N TYR A 143 5.92 -4.63 -5.63
CA TYR A 143 6.71 -5.62 -6.36
C TYR A 143 5.93 -6.10 -7.59
N ILE A 144 6.57 -6.05 -8.76
CA ILE A 144 5.95 -6.38 -10.05
C ILE A 144 6.71 -7.57 -10.64
N PRO A 145 6.11 -8.78 -10.67
CA PRO A 145 6.74 -9.94 -11.29
C PRO A 145 6.78 -9.77 -12.81
N VAL A 146 7.86 -10.23 -13.43
CA VAL A 146 7.99 -10.29 -14.89
C VAL A 146 8.58 -11.64 -15.28
N ASP A 147 8.21 -12.12 -16.47
CA ASP A 147 8.70 -13.42 -16.97
C ASP A 147 10.19 -13.33 -17.32
N LYS A 148 10.86 -14.45 -17.64
CA LYS A 148 12.29 -14.42 -18.02
C LYS A 148 12.49 -14.25 -19.52
N THR A 149 11.78 -13.31 -20.14
CA THR A 149 11.90 -13.01 -21.56
C THR A 149 12.66 -11.70 -21.82
N ASP A 150 13.23 -11.56 -23.00
CA ASP A 150 13.93 -10.36 -23.46
C ASP A 150 13.01 -9.24 -23.96
N HIS A 151 11.70 -9.46 -23.96
CA HIS A 151 10.71 -8.51 -24.49
C HIS A 151 9.75 -7.96 -23.44
N ASP A 152 9.75 -8.47 -22.21
CA ASP A 152 8.87 -7.90 -21.19
C ASP A 152 9.36 -6.50 -20.78
N SER A 153 8.39 -5.59 -20.74
CA SER A 153 8.54 -4.25 -20.21
C SER A 153 7.43 -3.97 -19.23
N VAL A 154 7.68 -3.08 -18.29
CA VAL A 154 6.66 -2.56 -17.38
C VAL A 154 6.29 -1.15 -17.84
N ALA A 155 5.00 -0.88 -17.98
CA ALA A 155 4.49 0.46 -18.27
C ALA A 155 3.84 1.03 -17.01
N ILE A 156 4.41 2.11 -16.50
CA ILE A 156 3.95 2.81 -15.29
C ILE A 156 3.27 4.08 -15.76
N THR A 157 1.99 4.24 -15.46
CA THR A 157 1.18 5.34 -16.02
C THR A 157 0.41 6.08 -14.94
N PHE A 158 0.57 7.39 -14.95
CA PHE A 158 -0.35 8.33 -14.30
C PHE A 158 -1.31 8.92 -15.34
N LEU A 159 -2.61 8.85 -15.07
CA LEU A 159 -3.63 9.62 -15.75
C LEU A 159 -4.07 10.72 -14.80
N THR A 160 -3.96 11.98 -15.22
CA THR A 160 -4.30 13.14 -14.39
C THR A 160 -5.48 13.90 -14.98
N GLY A 161 -6.41 14.28 -14.11
CA GLY A 161 -7.63 15.00 -14.47
C GLY A 161 -7.49 16.53 -14.41
N ILE A 162 -8.58 17.23 -14.68
CA ILE A 162 -8.63 18.70 -14.67
C ILE A 162 -9.02 19.17 -13.27
N ASN A 163 -8.06 19.70 -12.50
CA ASN A 163 -8.27 20.31 -11.19
C ASN A 163 -7.03 21.14 -10.78
N ASP A 164 -7.17 21.92 -9.70
CA ASP A 164 -6.09 22.78 -9.18
C ASP A 164 -5.11 22.05 -8.25
N PHE A 165 -5.26 20.74 -8.06
CA PHE A 165 -4.38 19.96 -7.19
C PHE A 165 -2.96 19.90 -7.76
N LYS A 166 -1.97 20.11 -6.88
CA LYS A 166 -0.55 19.96 -7.21
C LYS A 166 -0.14 18.52 -6.94
N ARG A 167 0.15 17.80 -8.02
CA ARG A 167 0.53 16.40 -8.00
C ARG A 167 2.04 16.26 -7.90
N PHE A 168 2.48 15.27 -7.15
CA PHE A 168 3.88 14.96 -6.98
C PHE A 168 4.05 13.46 -7.09
N TRP A 169 4.99 13.03 -7.94
CA TRP A 169 5.48 11.67 -7.88
C TRP A 169 6.98 11.62 -8.12
N ARG A 170 7.62 10.79 -7.31
CA ARG A 170 9.00 10.37 -7.41
C ARG A 170 9.03 8.90 -7.02
N ILE A 171 9.09 8.03 -8.01
CA ILE A 171 9.09 6.58 -7.82
C ILE A 171 10.49 6.06 -8.15
N LYS A 172 11.16 5.44 -7.19
CA LYS A 172 12.40 4.71 -7.43
C LYS A 172 12.07 3.34 -7.99
N ILE A 173 12.67 3.00 -9.12
CA ILE A 173 12.45 1.74 -9.84
C ILE A 173 13.74 0.93 -9.74
N SER A 174 13.66 -0.19 -9.03
CA SER A 174 14.74 -1.16 -8.90
C SER A 174 14.38 -2.44 -9.64
N GLN A 175 15.35 -3.05 -10.32
CA GLN A 175 15.22 -4.32 -11.02
C GLN A 175 16.04 -5.38 -10.29
N PHE A 176 15.45 -6.54 -10.04
CA PHE A 176 16.08 -7.66 -9.36
C PHE A 176 16.23 -8.86 -10.29
N SER A 177 17.44 -9.41 -10.31
CA SER A 177 17.74 -10.68 -10.95
C SER A 177 17.07 -11.80 -10.15
N CYS A 178 16.72 -12.88 -10.83
CA CYS A 178 16.22 -14.08 -10.17
C CYS A 178 17.22 -14.75 -9.23
N LYS A 179 18.47 -14.29 -9.24
CA LYS A 179 19.53 -14.74 -8.33
C LYS A 179 19.53 -13.93 -7.04
N ASP A 180 18.88 -12.77 -7.00
CA ASP A 180 18.81 -11.88 -5.83
C ASP A 180 17.77 -12.40 -4.82
N VAL A 181 17.82 -13.68 -4.47
CA VAL A 181 16.75 -14.40 -3.74
C VAL A 181 16.31 -13.73 -2.43
N ASP A 182 17.21 -13.00 -1.78
CA ASP A 182 16.94 -12.29 -0.51
C ASP A 182 16.18 -10.96 -0.72
N LEU A 183 16.17 -10.43 -1.94
CA LEU A 183 15.49 -9.19 -2.32
C LEU A 183 14.14 -9.44 -3.00
N LEU A 184 13.89 -10.67 -3.46
CA LEU A 184 12.68 -11.02 -4.20
C LEU A 184 11.50 -11.19 -3.26
N ALA A 185 10.40 -10.50 -3.57
CA ALA A 185 9.11 -10.79 -2.96
C ALA A 185 8.58 -12.16 -3.42
N PRO A 186 7.98 -12.96 -2.53
CA PRO A 186 7.38 -14.23 -2.92
C PRO A 186 6.28 -14.07 -3.98
N GLN A 187 5.99 -15.15 -4.71
CA GLN A 187 4.94 -15.14 -5.74
C GLN A 187 3.58 -14.74 -5.14
N GLY A 188 2.88 -13.83 -5.81
CA GLY A 188 1.58 -13.32 -5.38
C GLY A 188 1.64 -12.09 -4.47
N CYS A 189 2.81 -11.77 -3.89
CA CYS A 189 2.99 -10.62 -3.03
C CYS A 189 3.14 -9.33 -3.84
N LEU A 190 2.22 -8.37 -3.63
CA LEU A 190 2.37 -7.02 -4.17
C LEU A 190 3.23 -6.15 -3.26
N GLN A 191 3.09 -6.30 -1.94
CA GLN A 191 3.97 -5.67 -0.96
C GLN A 191 4.79 -6.74 -0.25
N TYR A 192 6.06 -6.43 0.04
CA TYR A 192 6.92 -7.32 0.81
C TYR A 192 7.76 -6.54 1.81
N HIS A 193 7.61 -6.89 3.09
CA HIS A 193 8.31 -6.28 4.21
C HIS A 193 9.32 -7.27 4.80
N THR A 194 10.57 -6.87 4.86
CA THR A 194 11.68 -7.74 5.29
C THR A 194 12.18 -7.46 6.71
N THR A 195 11.73 -6.36 7.32
CA THR A 195 12.17 -5.97 8.66
C THR A 195 11.47 -6.78 9.75
N PRO A 196 12.13 -7.13 10.87
CA PRO A 196 11.52 -7.89 11.97
C PRO A 196 10.35 -7.17 12.66
N ARG A 197 10.32 -5.83 12.58
CA ARG A 197 9.24 -4.97 13.04
C ARG A 197 8.96 -3.92 11.97
N GLY A 198 7.72 -3.48 11.86
CA GLY A 198 7.35 -2.44 10.92
C GLY A 198 5.87 -2.13 10.99
N THR A 199 5.43 -1.33 10.04
CA THR A 199 4.03 -0.96 9.86
C THR A 199 3.61 -1.36 8.45
N ILE A 200 2.43 -1.95 8.33
CA ILE A 200 1.76 -2.18 7.05
C ILE A 200 0.52 -1.29 7.00
N THR A 201 0.27 -0.70 5.83
CA THR A 201 -0.87 0.19 5.60
C THR A 201 -1.57 -0.19 4.32
N SER A 202 -2.88 0.02 4.25
CA SER A 202 -3.57 0.04 2.96
C SER A 202 -3.01 1.14 2.05
N PHE A 203 -3.11 0.96 0.74
CA PHE A 203 -2.93 2.08 -0.18
C PHE A 203 -3.91 3.21 0.17
N ASN A 204 -3.44 4.44 0.03
CA ASN A 204 -4.12 5.67 0.40
C ASN A 204 -4.50 5.81 1.89
N TYR A 205 -3.83 5.10 2.81
CA TYR A 205 -4.08 5.24 4.26
C TYR A 205 -3.85 6.67 4.79
N GLU A 206 -2.86 7.38 4.26
CA GLU A 206 -2.60 8.80 4.60
C GLU A 206 -3.56 9.76 3.91
N GLY A 207 -4.41 9.26 3.01
CA GLY A 207 -5.55 10.01 2.48
C GLY A 207 -6.79 9.82 3.36
N ASP A 208 -7.89 10.43 2.94
CA ASP A 208 -9.11 10.42 3.76
C ASP A 208 -9.90 9.09 3.66
N HIS A 209 -9.70 8.32 2.58
CA HIS A 209 -10.52 7.16 2.24
C HIS A 209 -9.69 5.99 1.69
N TYR A 210 -10.03 4.76 2.05
CA TYR A 210 -9.52 3.55 1.44
C TYR A 210 -9.91 3.56 -0.03
N LEU A 211 -9.22 2.72 -0.81
CA LEU A 211 -9.51 2.53 -2.22
C LEU A 211 -10.38 1.27 -2.36
N GLN A 212 -11.51 1.38 -3.04
CA GLN A 212 -12.42 0.24 -3.22
C GLN A 212 -12.01 -0.66 -4.38
N ASN A 213 -12.58 -1.87 -4.41
CA ASN A 213 -12.31 -2.88 -5.45
C ASN A 213 -10.84 -3.24 -5.61
N ILE A 214 -10.08 -3.12 -4.53
CA ILE A 214 -8.71 -3.57 -4.44
C ILE A 214 -8.66 -4.96 -3.80
N ASP A 215 -7.84 -5.83 -4.40
CA ASP A 215 -7.51 -7.17 -3.92
C ASP A 215 -6.00 -7.37 -4.15
N TYR A 216 -5.22 -7.46 -3.07
CA TYR A 216 -3.77 -7.70 -3.15
C TYR A 216 -3.23 -8.38 -1.89
N SER A 217 -2.04 -8.94 -2.03
CA SER A 217 -1.32 -9.55 -0.92
C SER A 217 -0.15 -8.69 -0.43
N ILE A 218 -0.06 -8.59 0.90
CA ILE A 218 1.07 -8.04 1.64
C ILE A 218 1.80 -9.22 2.29
N CYS A 219 3.09 -9.32 2.03
CA CYS A 219 3.91 -10.39 2.57
C CYS A 219 4.92 -9.86 3.57
N ILE A 220 5.17 -10.62 4.62
CA ILE A 220 6.16 -10.30 5.64
C ILE A 220 7.15 -11.45 5.72
N TYR A 221 8.43 -11.15 5.51
CA TYR A 221 9.52 -12.11 5.67
C TYR A 221 9.57 -12.62 7.10
N ARG A 222 9.76 -13.93 7.28
CA ARG A 222 9.96 -14.54 8.58
C ARG A 222 11.46 -14.73 8.84
N PRO A 223 12.07 -14.00 9.79
CA PRO A 223 13.45 -14.27 10.20
C PRO A 223 13.59 -15.67 10.81
N LYS A 224 14.82 -16.19 10.77
CA LYS A 224 15.16 -17.42 11.47
C LYS A 224 14.83 -17.28 12.97
N ASP A 225 14.38 -18.36 13.58
CA ASP A 225 14.04 -18.47 15.01
C ASP A 225 12.84 -17.60 15.48
N MET A 226 12.09 -16.99 14.55
CA MET A 226 10.85 -16.27 14.83
C MET A 226 9.63 -17.09 14.42
N CYS A 227 8.83 -17.59 15.35
CA CYS A 227 7.69 -18.46 15.04
C CYS A 227 6.35 -17.74 15.04
N PHE A 228 6.27 -16.52 15.56
CA PHE A 228 5.00 -15.79 15.62
C PHE A 228 5.12 -14.38 15.08
N LEU A 229 3.99 -13.86 14.62
CA LEU A 229 3.83 -12.48 14.18
C LEU A 229 2.69 -11.84 14.95
N SER A 230 2.99 -10.77 15.66
CA SER A 230 2.03 -10.00 16.45
C SER A 230 1.62 -8.74 15.70
N PHE A 231 0.32 -8.47 15.58
CA PHE A 231 -0.24 -7.28 14.93
C PHE A 231 -0.99 -6.42 15.91
N GLN A 232 -0.84 -5.10 15.81
CA GLN A 232 -1.61 -4.14 16.60
C GLN A 232 -2.04 -2.95 15.73
N ARG A 233 -3.27 -2.47 15.91
CA ARG A 233 -3.74 -1.26 15.23
C ARG A 233 -2.85 -0.08 15.58
N ASN A 234 -2.43 0.66 14.57
CA ASN A 234 -1.95 2.02 14.75
C ASN A 234 -3.14 2.97 14.54
N PRO A 235 -3.64 3.65 15.59
CA PRO A 235 -4.71 4.62 15.40
C PRO A 235 -4.21 5.76 14.50
N PRO A 236 -5.09 6.36 13.68
CA PRO A 236 -4.71 7.49 12.87
C PRO A 236 -4.24 8.66 13.75
N PRO A 237 -3.38 9.56 13.24
CA PRO A 237 -2.95 10.74 13.99
C PRO A 237 -4.18 11.55 14.41
N VAL A 238 -4.45 11.60 15.71
CA VAL A 238 -5.51 12.44 16.25
C VAL A 238 -5.04 13.88 16.11
N ASN A 239 -5.58 14.62 15.14
CA ASN A 239 -5.44 16.06 15.10
C ASN A 239 -6.12 16.63 16.36
N ALA A 240 -5.31 16.97 17.36
CA ALA A 240 -5.75 17.58 18.61
C ALA A 240 -6.23 19.03 18.37
N THR A 241 -7.36 19.19 17.68
CA THR A 241 -8.05 20.46 17.53
C THR A 241 -9.56 20.25 17.62
N THR A 242 -10.02 19.76 18.77
CA THR A 242 -11.32 20.17 19.32
C THR A 242 -11.12 20.45 20.79
N ASN A 243 -10.89 21.72 21.11
CA ASN A 243 -11.18 22.27 22.42
C ASN A 243 -12.69 22.16 22.66
N THR A 244 -13.10 21.05 23.24
CA THR A 244 -14.27 20.99 24.12
C THR A 244 -13.92 19.98 25.19
N ASN A 245 -14.16 20.34 26.45
CA ASN A 245 -14.23 19.40 27.57
C ASN A 245 -15.35 18.37 27.29
N ALA A 246 -15.08 17.44 26.38
CA ALA A 246 -15.77 16.18 26.29
C ALA A 246 -14.86 15.21 27.03
N ASP A 247 -15.35 14.77 28.18
CA ASP A 247 -14.71 13.78 29.01
C ASP A 247 -14.09 12.69 28.12
N VAL A 248 -12.81 12.39 28.34
CA VAL A 248 -12.29 11.07 28.02
C VAL A 248 -13.01 10.11 28.97
N GLU A 249 -14.29 9.84 28.69
CA GLU A 249 -14.93 8.65 29.16
C GLU A 249 -14.18 7.52 28.44
N ALA A 250 -13.22 6.93 29.15
CA ALA A 250 -12.98 5.50 28.99
C ALA A 250 -14.36 4.87 28.94
N ALA A 251 -14.75 4.34 27.78
CA ALA A 251 -16.10 3.86 27.55
C ALA A 251 -16.41 2.79 28.61
N THR A 252 -17.09 3.19 29.67
CA THR A 252 -17.65 2.28 30.67
C THR A 252 -18.82 1.61 29.98
N PHE A 253 -18.57 0.42 29.45
CA PHE A 253 -19.54 -0.32 28.64
C PHE A 253 -20.67 -0.83 29.56
N ASN A 254 -21.73 -0.04 29.71
CA ASN A 254 -22.96 -0.49 30.36
C ASN A 254 -23.64 -1.49 29.44
N GLY A 255 -23.47 -2.78 29.77
CA GLY A 255 -24.03 -3.88 29.03
C GLY A 255 -25.55 -3.76 28.90
N LYS A 256 -26.02 -3.77 27.65
CA LYS A 256 -27.28 -4.37 27.21
C LYS A 256 -27.28 -4.38 25.69
N ASN A 257 -27.36 -5.60 25.14
CA ASN A 257 -27.30 -6.01 23.73
C ASN A 257 -25.90 -6.40 23.20
N SER A 258 -25.14 -7.15 24.00
CA SER A 258 -23.87 -7.78 23.64
C SER A 258 -23.97 -9.31 23.65
N SER A 259 -24.27 -9.92 22.50
CA SER A 259 -24.05 -11.37 22.29
C SER A 259 -22.78 -11.69 21.51
N SER A 260 -22.01 -10.67 21.07
CA SER A 260 -20.82 -10.89 20.22
C SER A 260 -19.53 -10.21 20.71
N LEU A 261 -19.56 -9.47 21.82
CA LEU A 261 -18.38 -8.75 22.37
C LEU A 261 -17.77 -9.41 23.61
N SER A 262 -18.34 -10.51 24.11
CA SER A 262 -17.89 -11.21 25.32
C SER A 262 -16.70 -12.16 25.10
N LYS A 263 -16.09 -12.19 23.90
CA LYS A 263 -14.90 -13.04 23.62
C LYS A 263 -13.59 -12.29 23.38
N ILE A 264 -13.60 -10.97 23.24
CA ILE A 264 -12.38 -10.16 23.06
C ILE A 264 -11.86 -9.63 24.41
N LEU A 265 -12.72 -9.59 25.44
CA LEU A 265 -12.39 -9.05 26.75
C LEU A 265 -12.51 -10.12 27.85
N SER A 266 -11.62 -11.10 27.83
CA SER A 266 -11.30 -11.86 29.04
C SER A 266 -9.81 -12.22 29.04
N ASN A 267 -8.97 -11.22 29.34
CA ASN A 267 -8.06 -11.26 30.48
C ASN A 267 -7.11 -10.07 30.42
N ALA A 268 -7.22 -9.20 31.42
CA ALA A 268 -6.32 -8.08 31.70
C ALA A 268 -4.94 -8.55 32.21
N ASN A 269 -4.38 -9.62 31.64
CA ASN A 269 -3.10 -10.20 32.04
C ASN A 269 -2.39 -10.80 30.82
N GLY A 270 -1.82 -9.96 29.96
CA GLY A 270 -0.72 -10.33 29.05
C GLY A 270 -0.88 -11.60 28.20
N THR A 271 -2.10 -12.09 28.00
CA THR A 271 -2.35 -13.37 27.32
C THR A 271 -2.25 -13.16 25.83
N ILE A 272 -1.28 -13.84 25.22
CA ILE A 272 -1.19 -14.09 23.79
C ILE A 272 -2.54 -14.65 23.35
N VAL A 273 -3.32 -13.85 22.62
CA VAL A 273 -4.42 -14.41 21.84
C VAL A 273 -3.73 -15.12 20.68
N GLU A 274 -3.45 -16.41 20.86
CA GLU A 274 -3.23 -17.30 19.73
C GLU A 274 -4.41 -17.07 18.79
N ALA A 275 -4.15 -16.75 17.53
CA ALA A 275 -5.14 -16.46 16.51
C ALA A 275 -5.99 -17.68 16.12
N ARG A 276 -6.55 -18.38 17.12
CA ARG A 276 -7.72 -19.22 16.99
C ARG A 276 -9.02 -18.43 17.13
N THR A 277 -8.97 -17.13 17.48
CA THR A 277 -10.22 -16.39 17.79
C THR A 277 -10.14 -14.87 17.54
N ILE A 278 -9.85 -14.44 16.32
CA ILE A 278 -10.54 -13.25 15.76
C ILE A 278 -11.13 -13.73 14.45
N ILE A 279 -12.26 -14.43 14.59
CA ILE A 279 -12.96 -15.12 13.52
C ILE A 279 -14.29 -14.39 13.35
N HIS A 280 -14.43 -13.59 12.29
CA HIS A 280 -15.75 -13.20 11.82
C HIS A 280 -16.02 -13.89 10.49
N ASP A 281 -16.74 -15.02 10.56
CA ASP A 281 -17.12 -15.85 9.41
C ASP A 281 -17.98 -15.09 8.37
N THR A 282 -18.49 -13.90 8.72
CA THR A 282 -19.29 -13.09 7.78
C THR A 282 -18.95 -11.60 7.80
N CYS A 283 -18.04 -11.13 6.94
CA CYS A 283 -17.86 -9.69 6.66
C CYS A 283 -19.00 -9.10 5.81
N ARG A 284 -20.26 -9.43 6.13
CA ARG A 284 -21.45 -9.13 5.30
C ARG A 284 -21.66 -7.63 5.06
N ASN A 285 -21.15 -6.78 5.95
CA ASN A 285 -21.30 -5.33 5.92
C ASN A 285 -19.96 -4.57 5.98
N ALA A 286 -18.82 -5.25 5.92
CA ALA A 286 -17.53 -4.57 6.06
C ALA A 286 -17.12 -3.90 4.74
N GLY A 287 -16.68 -2.64 4.79
CA GLY A 287 -16.08 -1.97 3.63
C GLY A 287 -14.86 -2.73 3.10
N TYR A 288 -14.05 -3.31 3.99
CA TYR A 288 -12.89 -4.13 3.65
C TYR A 288 -12.62 -5.21 4.71
N TRP A 289 -11.73 -6.15 4.38
CA TRP A 289 -11.25 -7.18 5.30
C TRP A 289 -9.81 -7.60 4.98
N ILE A 290 -9.15 -8.19 5.98
CA ILE A 290 -7.87 -8.89 5.83
C ILE A 290 -8.03 -10.37 6.18
N THR A 291 -7.20 -11.23 5.59
CA THR A 291 -7.12 -12.64 5.98
C THR A 291 -5.72 -13.22 5.77
N TRP A 292 -5.44 -14.34 6.43
CA TRP A 292 -4.26 -15.15 6.24
C TRP A 292 -4.63 -16.52 5.64
N PRO A 293 -3.68 -17.21 4.97
CA PRO A 293 -3.90 -18.56 4.50
C PRO A 293 -4.36 -19.49 5.62
N GLY A 294 -5.54 -20.10 5.44
CA GLY A 294 -6.10 -21.05 6.40
C GLY A 294 -6.74 -20.43 7.64
N THR A 295 -6.96 -19.12 7.68
CA THR A 295 -7.70 -18.42 8.75
C THR A 295 -8.99 -17.79 8.21
N ASP A 296 -9.87 -17.43 9.13
CA ASP A 296 -11.02 -16.58 8.83
C ASP A 296 -10.62 -15.11 8.65
N ARG A 297 -11.56 -14.30 8.18
CA ARG A 297 -11.37 -12.89 7.87
C ARG A 297 -11.48 -12.02 9.12
N ILE A 298 -10.70 -10.95 9.18
CA ILE A 298 -10.88 -9.83 10.11
C ILE A 298 -11.45 -8.66 9.32
N CYS A 299 -12.64 -8.21 9.70
CA CYS A 299 -13.37 -7.17 9.00
C CYS A 299 -12.93 -5.76 9.46
N SER A 300 -13.21 -4.72 8.66
CA SER A 300 -12.84 -3.32 8.95
C SER A 300 -13.23 -2.83 10.35
N GLU A 301 -14.46 -3.10 10.79
CA GLU A 301 -14.95 -2.72 12.13
C GLU A 301 -14.16 -3.40 13.27
N ASP A 302 -13.75 -4.65 13.07
CA ASP A 302 -12.93 -5.40 14.04
C ASP A 302 -11.50 -4.85 14.10
N ILE A 303 -10.93 -4.48 12.94
CA ILE A 303 -9.60 -3.84 12.87
C ILE A 303 -9.60 -2.51 13.61
N GLU A 304 -10.68 -1.74 13.52
CA GLU A 304 -10.80 -0.47 14.23
C GLU A 304 -10.90 -0.65 15.75
N THR A 305 -11.54 -1.71 16.20
CA THR A 305 -11.67 -1.98 17.64
C THR A 305 -10.47 -2.73 18.22
N LEU A 306 -9.46 -3.04 17.39
CA LEU A 306 -8.28 -3.81 17.77
C LEU A 306 -7.32 -3.03 18.67
N ASN A 307 -7.59 -3.05 19.97
CA ASN A 307 -6.75 -2.43 21.00
C ASN A 307 -5.72 -3.40 21.62
N ILE A 308 -5.83 -4.70 21.34
CA ILE A 308 -4.97 -5.78 21.88
C ILE A 308 -4.22 -6.44 20.72
N PRO A 309 -2.92 -6.78 20.86
CA PRO A 309 -2.19 -7.43 19.79
C PRO A 309 -2.71 -8.84 19.44
N VAL A 310 -2.84 -9.13 18.15
CA VAL A 310 -3.21 -10.44 17.60
C VAL A 310 -1.94 -11.21 17.26
N THR A 311 -1.78 -12.45 17.73
CA THR A 311 -0.56 -13.23 17.47
C THR A 311 -0.86 -14.47 16.64
N ILE A 312 -0.17 -14.61 15.52
CA ILE A 312 -0.38 -15.68 14.53
C ILE A 312 0.89 -16.52 14.45
N SER A 313 0.73 -17.85 14.43
CA SER A 313 1.83 -18.78 14.18
C SER A 313 2.27 -18.74 12.71
N THR A 314 3.57 -18.81 12.47
CA THR A 314 4.16 -18.59 11.15
C THR A 314 5.00 -19.78 10.71
N SER A 315 4.63 -20.42 9.61
CA SER A 315 5.41 -21.51 8.98
C SER A 315 6.19 -21.08 7.74
N ALA A 316 5.86 -19.91 7.18
CA ALA A 316 6.40 -19.36 5.94
C ALA A 316 6.30 -17.81 5.98
N PRO A 317 6.76 -17.07 4.95
CA PRO A 317 6.43 -15.64 4.84
C PRO A 317 4.93 -15.46 5.04
N GLN A 318 4.55 -14.54 5.93
CA GLN A 318 3.14 -14.34 6.25
C GLN A 318 2.50 -13.58 5.10
N ILE A 319 1.58 -14.24 4.40
CA ILE A 319 0.78 -13.64 3.35
C ILE A 319 -0.50 -13.11 4.01
N ILE A 320 -0.72 -11.81 3.87
CA ILE A 320 -1.92 -11.12 4.30
C ILE A 320 -2.64 -10.73 3.02
N HIS A 321 -3.84 -11.24 2.81
CA HIS A 321 -4.69 -10.79 1.72
C HIS A 321 -5.55 -9.64 2.21
N PHE A 322 -5.50 -8.52 1.52
CA PHE A 322 -6.39 -7.39 1.74
C PHE A 322 -7.39 -7.31 0.59
N PHE A 323 -8.66 -7.20 0.95
CA PHE A 323 -9.75 -7.00 0.01
C PHE A 323 -10.63 -5.84 0.47
N SER A 324 -10.95 -4.94 -0.45
CA SER A 324 -11.95 -3.89 -0.26
C SER A 324 -13.11 -4.11 -1.22
N SER A 325 -14.33 -4.09 -0.70
CA SER A 325 -15.55 -4.21 -1.50
C SER A 325 -15.87 -2.90 -2.24
N PRO A 326 -16.71 -2.95 -3.30
CA PRO A 326 -17.31 -1.73 -3.82
C PRO A 326 -18.24 -1.12 -2.79
N TRP A 327 -18.23 0.21 -2.70
CA TRP A 327 -19.07 0.97 -1.81
C TRP A 327 -20.56 0.74 -2.06
N ASP A 328 -21.32 0.50 -0.99
CA ASP A 328 -22.77 0.36 -1.01
C ASP A 328 -23.43 1.66 -0.53
N GLU A 329 -23.93 2.47 -1.49
CA GLU A 329 -24.57 3.77 -1.21
C GLU A 329 -25.84 3.66 -0.34
N ASN A 330 -26.45 2.48 -0.25
CA ASN A 330 -27.63 2.25 0.59
C ASN A 330 -27.27 2.06 2.07
N ARG A 331 -25.98 1.89 2.39
CA ARG A 331 -25.52 1.69 3.76
C ARG A 331 -24.87 2.99 4.22
N LYS A 332 -25.58 3.71 5.10
CA LYS A 332 -24.97 4.74 5.93
C LYS A 332 -23.99 4.05 6.87
N GLU A 333 -22.74 3.90 6.45
CA GLU A 333 -21.68 3.42 7.34
C GLU A 333 -21.53 4.44 8.47
N THR A 334 -22.05 4.09 9.64
CA THR A 334 -21.89 4.88 10.86
C THR A 334 -20.56 4.52 11.49
N ARG A 335 -19.66 5.51 11.56
CA ARG A 335 -18.35 5.56 12.27
C ARG A 335 -17.15 5.41 11.33
N GLY A 336 -16.41 6.50 11.12
CA GLY A 336 -14.93 6.57 11.02
C GLY A 336 -14.12 5.63 10.11
N ALA A 337 -14.74 4.68 9.42
CA ALA A 337 -14.12 3.52 8.79
C ALA A 337 -13.53 3.77 7.41
N TYR A 338 -13.33 5.04 7.08
CA TYR A 338 -12.97 5.42 5.74
C TYR A 338 -11.48 5.31 5.50
N GLN A 339 -10.61 5.45 6.49
CA GLN A 339 -9.18 5.62 6.24
C GLN A 339 -8.43 4.35 5.77
N GLY A 340 -9.06 3.17 5.84
CA GLY A 340 -8.38 1.89 5.65
C GLY A 340 -7.66 1.43 6.93
N PHE A 341 -6.60 0.62 6.79
CA PHE A 341 -5.91 0.04 7.94
C PHE A 341 -4.45 0.49 8.05
N SER A 342 -3.97 0.55 9.30
CA SER A 342 -2.56 0.63 9.64
C SER A 342 -2.29 -0.31 10.82
N LEU A 343 -1.41 -1.28 10.60
CA LEU A 343 -1.07 -2.31 11.56
C LEU A 343 0.43 -2.32 11.79
N ASN A 344 0.83 -2.14 13.05
CA ASN A 344 2.19 -2.43 13.47
C ASN A 344 2.33 -3.94 13.61
N TYR A 345 3.40 -4.50 13.05
CA TYR A 345 3.73 -5.90 13.20
C TYR A 345 5.06 -6.08 13.93
N THR A 346 5.18 -7.17 14.69
CA THR A 346 6.41 -7.55 15.39
C THR A 346 6.57 -9.06 15.39
N HIS A 347 7.73 -9.53 14.95
CA HIS A 347 8.11 -10.94 15.09
C HIS A 347 8.41 -11.29 16.54
N LEU A 348 7.97 -12.47 16.95
CA LEU A 348 8.24 -13.05 18.27
C LEU A 348 9.01 -14.38 18.11
N PRO A 349 9.93 -14.68 19.03
CA PRO A 349 10.76 -15.87 18.96
C PRO A 349 9.94 -17.15 19.11
N CYS A 350 10.47 -18.24 18.57
CA CYS A 350 9.96 -19.58 18.86
C CYS A 350 10.07 -19.89 20.36
N THR A 351 8.99 -20.33 20.98
CA THR A 351 9.02 -20.86 22.35
C THR A 351 9.28 -22.37 22.28
N HIS A 352 10.15 -22.90 23.13
CA HIS A 352 10.42 -24.34 23.18
C HIS A 352 9.11 -25.10 23.48
N GLY A 353 8.60 -25.88 22.50
CA GLY A 353 7.41 -26.71 22.68
C GLY A 353 6.48 -26.83 21.47
N TYR A 354 6.62 -25.97 20.45
CA TYR A 354 5.85 -26.05 19.21
C TYR A 354 6.80 -26.27 18.02
N PHE A 355 7.01 -27.53 17.65
CA PHE A 355 7.64 -27.96 16.40
C PHE A 355 6.63 -28.70 15.54
#